data_AF-A0A1M5G458-F1
#
_entry.id   AF-A0A1M5G458-F1
#
_cell.length_a   1.000
_cell.length_b   1.000
_cell.length_c   1.000
_cell.angle_alpha   90.00
_cell.angle_beta   90.00
_cell.angle_gamma   90.00
#
_symmetry.space_group_name_H-M   'P 1'
#
loop_
_entity.id
_entity.type
_entity.pdbx_description
1 polymer ?
#
loop_
_entity_poly.entity_id
_entity_poly.type
_entity_poly.pdbx_seq_one_letter_code
_entity_poly.pdbx_strand_id
1 'polypeptide(L)'
;MKSVYILQHSYELEDAEETKLIGVYTSKSHAESAIERLKTKPGFCNKPEDFTIDEYILNQDSWEEGFSTMTTIQVKNKDNEWQSVEAEIMNDGNYQIIELYQNDLLDQFKHLDIVKCENRNGILYAIKKA
;
A
#
# COMPACT_ATOMS: atom_id res chain seq x y z
N MET A 1 -5.02 -25.14 15.10
CA MET A 1 -3.90 -24.19 14.88
C MET A 1 -3.88 -23.19 16.02
N LYS A 2 -2.71 -22.66 16.40
CA LYS A 2 -2.61 -21.67 17.47
C LYS A 2 -2.53 -20.28 16.85
N SER A 3 -3.48 -19.42 17.16
CA SER A 3 -3.45 -18.02 16.73
C SER A 3 -2.75 -17.14 17.77
N VAL A 4 -2.22 -16.02 17.30
CA VAL A 4 -1.78 -14.88 18.09
C VAL A 4 -2.50 -13.63 17.62
N TYR A 5 -2.55 -12.61 18.47
CA TYR A 5 -3.24 -11.37 18.20
C TYR A 5 -2.24 -10.23 18.28
N ILE A 6 -2.00 -9.57 17.15
CA ILE A 6 -1.08 -8.44 17.06
C ILE A 6 -1.89 -7.19 17.38
N LEU A 7 -1.47 -6.44 18.39
CA LEU A 7 -2.02 -5.13 18.72
C LEU A 7 -1.09 -4.05 18.18
N GLN A 8 -1.63 -3.16 17.37
CA GLN A 8 -0.94 -1.97 16.87
C GLN A 8 -1.72 -0.70 17.22
N HIS A 9 -1.04 0.43 17.15
CA HIS A 9 -1.64 1.77 17.11
C HIS A 9 -1.16 2.45 15.83
N SER A 10 -2.06 2.69 14.87
CA SER A 10 -1.70 3.22 13.54
C SER A 10 -2.57 4.40 13.18
N TYR A 11 -1.95 5.47 12.66
CA TYR A 11 -2.68 6.64 12.19
C TYR A 11 -1.99 7.34 11.04
N GLU A 12 -2.80 7.98 10.20
CA GLU A 12 -2.31 8.77 9.07
C GLU A 12 -1.75 10.12 9.54
N LEU A 13 -0.67 10.53 8.88
CA LEU A 13 -0.10 11.87 8.82
C LEU A 13 -0.24 12.37 7.38
N GLU A 14 0.03 13.67 7.16
CA GLU A 14 -0.16 14.31 5.84
C GLU A 14 0.58 13.58 4.70
N ASP A 15 1.78 13.07 4.97
CA ASP A 15 2.63 12.40 3.96
C ASP A 15 3.08 10.98 4.37
N ALA A 16 2.56 10.43 5.47
CA ALA A 16 3.04 9.15 6.00
C ALA A 16 1.99 8.45 6.85
N GLU A 17 2.17 7.15 7.07
CA GLU A 17 1.47 6.42 8.13
C GLU A 17 2.44 6.17 9.28
N GLU A 18 1.96 6.36 10.52
CA GLU A 18 2.74 6.12 11.73
C GLU A 18 2.13 4.94 12.48
N THR A 19 2.83 3.80 12.48
CA THR A 19 2.39 2.57 13.14
C THR A 19 3.30 2.19 14.31
N LYS A 20 2.71 1.82 15.45
CA LYS A 20 3.43 1.31 16.63
C LYS A 20 2.96 -0.09 16.96
N LEU A 21 3.87 -1.06 16.96
CA LEU A 21 3.61 -2.39 17.53
C LEU A 21 3.54 -2.28 19.05
N ILE A 22 2.38 -2.60 19.61
CA ILE A 22 2.15 -2.57 21.07
C ILE A 22 2.49 -3.92 21.69
N GLY A 23 2.11 -5.02 21.05
CA GLY A 23 2.43 -6.35 21.53
C GLY A 23 1.74 -7.47 20.76
N VAL A 24 2.17 -8.70 21.04
CA VAL A 24 1.61 -9.94 20.48
C VAL A 24 1.03 -10.76 21.62
N TYR A 25 -0.24 -11.12 21.51
CA TYR A 25 -1.02 -11.72 22.59
C TYR A 25 -1.52 -13.11 22.20
N THR A 26 -1.70 -13.99 23.20
CA THR A 26 -2.22 -15.35 23.00
C THR A 26 -3.73 -15.40 22.85
N SER A 27 -4.45 -14.32 23.17
CA SER A 27 -5.89 -14.18 22.92
C SER A 27 -6.27 -12.72 22.68
N LYS A 28 -7.35 -12.50 21.93
CA LYS A 28 -7.91 -11.17 21.68
C LYS A 28 -8.20 -10.38 22.96
N SER A 29 -8.74 -11.04 23.98
CA SER A 29 -9.07 -10.41 25.27
C SER A 29 -7.84 -9.85 26.01
N HIS A 30 -6.67 -10.49 25.88
CA HIS A 30 -5.43 -9.93 26.45
C HIS A 30 -4.99 -8.66 25.71
N ALA A 31 -5.16 -8.60 24.38
CA ALA A 31 -4.89 -7.41 23.58
C ALA A 31 -5.88 -6.28 23.91
N GLU A 32 -7.17 -6.56 24.01
CA GLU A 32 -8.21 -5.60 24.43
C GLU A 32 -7.90 -5.02 25.82
N SER A 33 -7.49 -5.87 26.76
CA SER A 33 -7.06 -5.43 28.09
C SER A 33 -5.84 -4.50 28.03
N ALA A 34 -4.97 -4.65 27.04
CA ALA A 34 -3.82 -3.75 26.84
C ALA A 34 -4.24 -2.39 26.28
N ILE A 35 -5.21 -2.35 25.36
CA ILE A 35 -5.83 -1.10 24.89
C ILE A 35 -6.36 -0.30 26.08
N GLU A 36 -7.14 -0.93 26.97
CA GLU A 36 -7.72 -0.24 28.13
C GLU A 36 -6.65 0.38 29.05
N ARG A 37 -5.51 -0.29 29.23
CA ARG A 37 -4.38 0.23 30.02
C ARG A 37 -3.62 1.37 29.34
N LEU A 38 -3.58 1.38 28.01
CA LEU A 38 -2.73 2.27 27.21
C LEU A 38 -3.47 3.48 26.63
N LYS A 39 -4.77 3.37 26.36
CA LYS A 39 -5.56 4.46 25.74
C LYS A 39 -5.59 5.77 26.53
N THR A 40 -5.21 5.74 27.81
CA THR A 40 -5.12 6.93 28.67
C THR A 40 -3.70 7.48 28.83
N LYS A 41 -2.70 6.81 28.24
CA LYS A 41 -1.30 7.25 28.33
C LYS A 41 -1.03 8.43 27.38
N PRO A 42 -0.04 9.29 27.69
CA PRO A 42 0.34 10.39 26.82
C PRO A 42 0.62 9.93 25.39
N GLY A 43 0.16 10.70 24.41
CA GLY A 43 0.22 10.34 22.99
C GLY A 43 -1.00 9.50 22.57
N PHE A 44 -1.19 8.32 23.18
CA PHE A 44 -2.32 7.44 22.85
C PHE A 44 -3.68 8.05 23.21
N CYS A 45 -3.76 8.83 24.29
CA CYS A 45 -5.00 9.51 24.69
C CYS A 45 -5.52 10.54 23.68
N ASN A 46 -4.66 10.98 22.74
CA ASN A 46 -5.06 11.93 21.70
C ASN A 46 -5.74 11.23 20.53
N LYS A 47 -5.52 9.91 20.37
CA LYS A 47 -6.10 9.05 19.34
C LYS A 47 -6.45 7.66 19.89
N PRO A 48 -7.35 7.55 20.87
CA PRO A 48 -7.64 6.29 21.56
C PRO A 48 -8.36 5.24 20.69
N GLU A 49 -8.92 5.64 19.56
CA GLU A 49 -9.61 4.80 18.58
C GLU A 49 -8.67 4.10 17.58
N ASP A 50 -7.43 4.58 17.44
CA ASP A 50 -6.48 4.13 16.42
C ASP A 50 -5.73 2.84 16.80
N PHE A 51 -6.25 2.07 17.78
CA PHE A 51 -5.73 0.75 18.10
C PHE A 51 -6.40 -0.32 17.23
N THR A 52 -5.60 -1.18 16.61
CA THR A 52 -6.06 -2.31 15.79
C THR A 52 -5.59 -3.64 16.38
N ILE A 53 -6.45 -4.66 16.32
CA ILE A 53 -6.10 -6.03 16.71
C ILE A 53 -6.34 -6.95 15.53
N ASP A 54 -5.26 -7.55 15.04
CA ASP A 54 -5.30 -8.49 13.92
C ASP A 54 -4.93 -9.90 14.39
N GLU A 55 -5.65 -10.90 13.90
CA GLU A 55 -5.39 -12.30 14.20
C GLU A 55 -4.43 -12.92 13.18
N TYR A 56 -3.36 -13.55 13.68
CA TYR A 56 -2.35 -14.22 12.87
C TYR A 56 -2.19 -15.68 13.32
N ILE A 57 -2.07 -16.60 12.37
CA ILE A 57 -1.77 -17.99 12.67
C ILE A 57 -0.28 -18.13 12.96
N LEU A 58 0.06 -18.76 14.08
CA LEU A 58 1.45 -18.93 14.49
C LEU A 58 2.19 -19.89 13.55
N ASN A 59 3.43 -19.53 13.18
CA ASN A 59 4.29 -20.26 12.24
C ASN A 59 3.70 -20.37 10.83
N GLN A 60 2.91 -19.39 10.42
CA GLN A 60 2.40 -19.25 9.08
C GLN A 60 2.74 -17.87 8.54
N ASP A 61 3.13 -17.81 7.27
CA ASP A 61 3.36 -16.56 6.58
C ASP A 61 2.01 -15.94 6.22
N SER A 62 1.87 -14.62 6.36
CA SER A 62 0.61 -13.90 6.07
C SER A 62 0.70 -13.02 4.82
N TRP A 63 1.89 -12.95 4.24
CA TRP A 63 2.18 -12.28 2.97
C TRP A 63 3.04 -13.24 2.16
N GLU A 64 2.41 -13.98 1.26
CA GLU A 64 3.08 -15.04 0.48
C GLU A 64 3.32 -14.62 -0.97
N GLU A 65 2.61 -13.60 -1.44
CA GLU A 65 2.52 -13.19 -2.84
C GLU A 65 3.72 -12.37 -3.33
N GLY A 66 4.62 -11.96 -2.42
CA GLY A 66 5.70 -10.99 -2.71
C GLY A 66 5.15 -9.56 -2.87
N PHE A 67 6.01 -8.60 -3.19
CA PHE A 67 5.61 -7.20 -3.33
C PHE A 67 6.14 -6.57 -4.63
N SER A 68 5.35 -5.66 -5.20
CA SER A 68 5.76 -4.81 -6.31
C SER A 68 5.96 -3.38 -5.82
N THR A 69 6.96 -2.68 -6.36
CA THR A 69 7.08 -1.23 -6.14
C THR A 69 6.18 -0.51 -7.14
N MET A 70 5.28 0.32 -6.64
CA MET A 70 4.44 1.18 -7.46
C MET A 70 5.14 2.50 -7.77
N THR A 71 4.84 3.09 -8.91
CA THR A 71 5.24 4.44 -9.29
C THR A 71 4.19 5.06 -10.18
N THR A 72 4.16 6.39 -10.22
CA THR A 72 3.37 7.11 -11.21
C THR A 72 4.15 7.26 -12.52
N ILE A 73 3.48 7.01 -13.65
CA ILE A 73 3.98 7.32 -15.00
C ILE A 73 2.98 8.19 -15.76
N GLN A 74 3.44 8.86 -16.81
CA GLN A 74 2.63 9.64 -17.73
C GLN A 74 2.32 8.83 -18.98
N VAL A 75 1.04 8.70 -19.32
CA VAL A 75 0.53 8.03 -20.52
C VAL A 75 -0.33 9.01 -21.32
N LYS A 76 -0.40 8.81 -22.65
CA LYS A 76 -1.30 9.59 -23.51
C LYS A 76 -2.72 9.06 -23.43
N ASN A 77 -3.67 9.94 -23.13
CA ASN A 77 -5.10 9.63 -23.20
C ASN A 77 -5.63 9.75 -24.64
N LYS A 78 -6.93 9.48 -24.84
CA LYS A 78 -7.64 9.60 -26.13
C LYS A 78 -7.58 10.98 -26.78
N ASP A 79 -7.41 12.03 -25.99
CA ASP A 79 -7.30 13.41 -26.46
C ASP A 79 -5.84 13.80 -26.73
N ASN A 80 -4.91 12.85 -26.68
CA ASN A 80 -3.47 13.04 -26.82
C ASN A 80 -2.88 14.01 -25.77
N GLU A 81 -3.46 14.02 -24.57
CA GLU A 81 -2.96 14.73 -23.40
C GLU A 81 -2.22 13.77 -22.46
N TRP A 82 -1.27 14.29 -21.67
CA TRP A 82 -0.55 13.47 -20.69
C TRP A 82 -1.38 13.32 -19.43
N GLN A 83 -1.53 12.08 -18.98
CA GLN A 83 -2.26 11.72 -17.78
C GLN A 83 -1.39 10.84 -16.89
N SER A 84 -1.43 11.11 -15.57
CA SER A 84 -0.81 10.26 -14.56
C SER A 84 -1.59 8.96 -14.39
N VAL A 85 -0.87 7.84 -14.43
CA VAL A 85 -1.39 6.51 -14.04
C VAL A 85 -0.38 5.83 -13.13
N GLU A 86 -0.89 4.93 -12.29
CA GLU A 86 -0.05 4.07 -11.47
C GLU A 86 0.49 2.90 -12.30
N ALA A 87 1.71 2.48 -11.99
CA ALA A 87 2.37 1.37 -12.64
C ALA A 87 3.29 0.62 -11.67
N GLU A 88 3.37 -0.70 -11.84
CA GLU A 88 4.36 -1.53 -11.17
C GLU A 88 5.72 -1.42 -11.88
N ILE A 89 6.79 -1.21 -11.10
CA ILE A 89 8.16 -1.27 -11.60
C ILE A 89 8.56 -2.73 -11.78
N MET A 90 8.93 -3.10 -13.01
CA MET A 90 9.38 -4.45 -13.33
C MET A 90 10.89 -4.58 -13.21
N ASN A 91 11.37 -5.80 -12.92
CA ASN A 91 12.80 -6.09 -12.74
C ASN A 91 13.66 -5.85 -13.99
N ASP A 92 13.06 -5.80 -15.17
CA ASP A 92 13.73 -5.57 -16.45
C ASP A 92 13.79 -4.08 -16.85
N GLY A 93 13.34 -3.19 -15.96
CA GLY A 93 13.30 -1.73 -16.19
C GLY A 93 12.08 -1.26 -16.97
N ASN A 94 11.12 -2.14 -17.26
CA ASN A 94 9.81 -1.76 -17.81
C ASN A 94 8.81 -1.45 -16.69
N TYR A 95 7.63 -0.96 -17.08
CA TYR A 95 6.56 -0.57 -16.17
C TYR A 95 5.25 -1.22 -16.61
N GLN A 96 4.53 -1.89 -15.70
CA GLN A 96 3.21 -2.44 -16.00
C GLN A 96 2.13 -1.48 -15.51
N ILE A 97 1.27 -0.99 -16.40
CA ILE A 97 0.22 -0.04 -16.05
C ILE A 97 -0.83 -0.72 -15.17
N ILE A 98 -1.06 -0.18 -13.98
CA ILE A 98 -2.10 -0.59 -13.04
C ILE A 98 -3.12 0.55 -12.94
N GLU A 99 -4.12 0.54 -13.81
CA GLU A 99 -5.29 1.39 -13.56
C GLU A 99 -6.14 0.79 -12.44
N LEU A 100 -6.32 1.53 -11.35
CA LEU A 100 -7.14 1.12 -10.20
C LEU A 100 -8.64 1.02 -10.53
N TYR A 101 -9.07 1.53 -11.68
CA TYR A 101 -10.45 1.44 -12.19
C TYR A 101 -10.40 1.30 -13.71
N GLN A 102 -11.25 0.45 -14.31
CA GLN A 102 -11.39 0.34 -15.76
C GLN A 102 -11.73 1.71 -16.35
N ASN A 103 -10.71 2.44 -16.79
CA ASN A 103 -10.89 3.71 -17.45
C ASN A 103 -10.67 3.46 -18.93
N ASP A 104 -11.76 3.56 -19.70
CA ASP A 104 -11.70 3.71 -21.16
C ASP A 104 -11.05 5.06 -21.57
N LEU A 105 -10.20 5.67 -20.73
CA LEU A 105 -9.57 6.98 -20.99
C LEU A 105 -8.23 6.84 -21.72
N LEU A 106 -7.59 5.67 -21.63
CA LEU A 106 -6.36 5.41 -22.35
C LEU A 106 -6.65 5.01 -23.80
N ASP A 107 -5.79 5.46 -24.71
CA ASP A 107 -5.88 5.17 -26.14
C ASP A 107 -4.83 4.16 -26.58
N GLN A 108 -3.57 4.61 -26.63
CA GLN A 108 -2.44 3.79 -27.08
C GLN A 108 -2.11 2.65 -26.10
N PHE A 109 -2.38 2.86 -24.81
CA PHE A 109 -2.07 1.93 -23.73
C PHE A 109 -3.35 1.49 -23.01
N LYS A 110 -3.28 0.40 -22.28
CA LYS A 110 -4.39 -0.18 -21.52
C LYS A 110 -3.90 -0.69 -20.18
N HIS A 111 -4.84 -0.93 -19.27
CA HIS A 111 -4.57 -1.68 -18.05
C HIS A 111 -3.79 -2.99 -18.35
N LEU A 112 -2.73 -3.23 -17.57
CA LEU A 112 -1.74 -4.30 -17.68
C LEU A 112 -0.80 -4.27 -18.89
N ASP A 113 -0.86 -3.25 -19.76
CA ASP A 113 0.18 -3.08 -20.77
C ASP A 113 1.54 -2.82 -20.09
N ILE A 114 2.57 -3.52 -20.58
CA ILE A 114 3.95 -3.30 -20.19
C ILE A 114 4.55 -2.27 -21.14
N VAL A 115 5.11 -1.20 -20.59
CA VAL A 115 5.63 -0.06 -21.33
C VAL A 115 7.06 0.25 -20.96
N LYS A 116 7.79 0.77 -21.95
CA LYS A 116 9.06 1.46 -21.73
C LYS A 116 8.78 2.92 -21.46
N CYS A 117 9.44 3.45 -20.43
CA CYS A 117 9.34 4.86 -20.08
C CYS A 117 10.66 5.59 -20.36
N GLU A 118 10.54 6.87 -20.70
CA GLU A 118 11.64 7.82 -20.73
C GLU A 118 11.53 8.76 -19.51
N ASN A 119 12.62 8.92 -18.76
CA ASN A 119 12.66 9.89 -17.66
C ASN A 119 12.99 11.28 -18.20
N ARG A 120 12.09 12.24 -17.95
CA ARG A 120 12.28 13.66 -18.27
C ARG A 120 12.12 14.46 -16.98
N ASN A 121 13.24 14.95 -16.43
CA ASN A 121 13.27 15.74 -15.19
C ASN A 121 12.59 15.06 -13.99
N GLY A 122 12.78 13.74 -13.84
CA GLY A 122 12.19 12.97 -12.74
C GLY A 122 10.80 12.41 -13.01
N ILE A 123 10.18 12.76 -14.15
CA ILE A 123 8.86 12.26 -14.54
C ILE A 123 9.03 11.19 -15.62
N LEU A 124 8.39 10.04 -15.43
CA LEU A 124 8.43 8.91 -16.37
C LEU A 124 7.33 9.04 -17.41
N TYR A 125 7.67 8.99 -18.70
CA TYR A 125 6.71 9.06 -19.81
C TYR A 125 6.72 7.76 -20.59
N ALA A 126 5.57 7.07 -20.68
CA ALA A 126 5.42 5.89 -21.52
C ALA A 126 5.62 6.27 -22.99
N ILE A 127 6.58 5.62 -23.65
CA ILE A 127 6.95 5.91 -25.05
C ILE A 127 6.51 4.81 -26.02
N LYS A 128 6.46 3.56 -25.58
CA LYS A 128 6.02 2.40 -26.38
C LYS A 128 5.76 1.18 -25.50
N LYS A 129 5.02 0.22 -26.05
CA LYS A 129 4.91 -1.12 -25.46
C LYS A 129 6.27 -1.82 -25.49
N ALA A 130 6.57 -2.58 -24.43
CA ALA A 130 7.82 -3.32 -24.28
C ALA A 130 7.91 -4.51 -25.23
#